data_AF-A0A4Y2IYR0-F1
#
_entry.id   AF-A0A4Y2IYR0-F1
#
_cell.length_a   1.000
_cell.length_b   1.000
_cell.length_c   1.000
_cell.angle_alpha   90.00
_cell.angle_beta   90.00
_cell.angle_gamma   90.00
#
_symmetry.space_group_name_H-M   'P 1'
#
loop_
_entity.id
_entity.type
_entity.pdbx_description
1 polymer ?
#
loop_
_entity_poly.entity_id
_entity_poly.type
_entity_poly.pdbx_seq_one_letter_code
_entity_poly.pdbx_strand_id
1 'polypeptide(L)'
;MKEENKEVQGELMKFRVKTILAAKPALCRTDYSKYVGDLLDICFGRETLSERVLKCSKNRTSKTNVLDEGTIKDIMTHVMEKFQPISIGMVRSAIRQKLNTCHKSKQRNGM
;
A
#
# COMPACT_ATOMS: atom_id res chain seq x y z
N MET A 1 -2.37 44.70 -3.71
CA MET A 1 -2.00 43.35 -4.19
C MET A 1 -2.72 42.37 -3.28
N LYS A 2 -3.72 41.64 -3.79
CA LYS A 2 -4.42 40.62 -3.00
C LYS A 2 -3.65 39.32 -3.14
N GLU A 3 -3.24 38.79 -2.01
CA GLU A 3 -2.54 37.52 -1.85
C GLU A 3 -3.44 36.40 -2.37
N GLU A 4 -3.03 35.80 -3.50
CA GLU A 4 -3.65 34.61 -4.05
C GLU A 4 -3.27 33.44 -3.13
N ASN A 5 -4.18 33.09 -2.22
CA ASN A 5 -4.15 31.80 -1.53
C ASN A 5 -4.31 30.71 -2.59
N LYS A 6 -3.18 30.31 -3.17
CA LYS A 6 -3.08 29.13 -4.02
C LYS A 6 -3.22 27.93 -3.10
N GLU A 7 -4.47 27.54 -2.85
CA GLU A 7 -4.82 26.23 -2.33
C GLU A 7 -4.08 25.22 -3.22
N VAL A 8 -2.97 24.68 -2.72
CA VAL A 8 -2.27 23.57 -3.36
C VAL A 8 -3.24 22.40 -3.26
N GLN A 9 -4.11 22.29 -4.26
CA GLN A 9 -4.94 21.12 -4.51
C GLN A 9 -3.99 19.96 -4.78
N GLY A 10 -3.43 19.39 -3.72
CA GLY A 10 -2.59 18.20 -3.81
C GLY A 10 -3.43 17.13 -4.48
N GLU A 11 -2.94 16.63 -5.62
CA GLU A 11 -3.62 15.62 -6.42
C GLU A 11 -4.13 14.50 -5.51
N LEU A 12 -5.43 14.22 -5.52
CA LEU A 12 -6.03 13.27 -4.60
C LEU A 12 -6.03 11.90 -5.25
N MET A 13 -5.26 10.96 -4.69
CA MET A 13 -5.19 9.60 -5.17
C MET A 13 -6.21 8.73 -4.43
N LYS A 14 -7.15 8.13 -5.17
CA LYS A 14 -8.20 7.28 -4.59
C LYS A 14 -7.84 5.81 -4.73
N PHE A 15 -7.81 5.11 -3.60
CA PHE A 15 -7.74 3.65 -3.51
C PHE A 15 -9.03 3.16 -2.89
N ARG A 16 -9.98 2.74 -3.72
CA ARG A 16 -11.36 2.35 -3.36
C ARG A 16 -12.06 3.30 -2.38
N VAL A 17 -11.92 3.06 -1.07
CA VAL A 17 -12.54 3.82 0.03
C VAL A 17 -11.60 4.85 0.68
N LYS A 18 -10.32 4.90 0.29
CA LYS A 18 -9.34 5.81 0.86
C LYS A 18 -8.86 6.83 -0.16
N THR A 19 -8.94 8.10 0.24
CA THR A 19 -8.37 9.21 -0.49
C THR A 19 -7.05 9.59 0.17
N ILE A 20 -5.96 9.62 -0.60
CA ILE A 20 -4.62 9.96 -0.14
C ILE A 20 -4.18 11.24 -0.87
N LEU A 21 -3.67 12.21 -0.12
CA LEU A 21 -3.03 13.40 -0.70
C LEU A 21 -1.72 12.99 -1.41
N ALA A 22 -1.61 13.25 -2.71
CA ALA A 22 -0.41 12.98 -3.52
C ALA A 22 0.85 13.68 -2.99
N ALA A 23 0.67 14.80 -2.31
CA ALA A 23 1.74 15.57 -1.68
C ALA A 23 2.38 14.88 -0.47
N LYS A 24 1.91 13.68 -0.04
CA LYS A 24 2.58 12.93 1.02
C LYS A 24 4.00 12.54 0.58
N PRO A 25 5.05 12.77 1.39
CA PRO A 25 6.44 12.41 1.04
C PRO A 25 6.62 10.93 0.66
N ALA A 26 5.80 10.05 1.22
CA ALA A 26 5.69 8.64 0.85
C ALA A 26 5.46 8.41 -0.66
N LEU A 27 4.74 9.34 -1.31
CA LEU A 27 4.37 9.26 -2.71
C LEU A 27 5.45 9.83 -3.65
N CYS A 28 6.48 10.47 -3.12
CA CYS A 28 7.63 10.96 -3.89
C CYS A 28 8.77 9.93 -4.00
N ARG A 29 8.64 8.74 -3.38
CA ARG A 29 9.68 7.71 -3.44
C ARG A 29 9.88 7.16 -4.85
N THR A 30 11.15 7.00 -5.23
CA THR A 30 11.58 6.39 -6.50
C THR A 30 11.84 4.89 -6.38
N ASP A 31 12.07 4.38 -5.16
CA ASP A 31 12.19 2.95 -4.89
C ASP A 31 10.79 2.32 -4.78
N TYR A 32 10.46 1.46 -5.74
CA TYR A 32 9.14 0.85 -5.84
C TYR A 32 8.77 0.02 -4.60
N SER A 33 9.73 -0.69 -4.00
CA SER A 33 9.47 -1.60 -2.89
C SER A 33 9.12 -0.83 -1.62
N LYS A 34 9.84 0.26 -1.38
CA LYS A 34 9.58 1.22 -0.32
C LYS A 34 8.28 1.96 -0.53
N TYR A 35 8.01 2.37 -1.77
CA TYR A 35 6.76 3.02 -2.17
C TYR A 35 5.53 2.12 -1.92
N VAL A 36 5.60 0.84 -2.33
CA VAL A 36 4.57 -0.17 -2.02
C VAL A 36 4.37 -0.30 -0.50
N GLY A 37 5.47 -0.36 0.25
CA GLY A 37 5.42 -0.43 1.72
C GLY A 37 4.68 0.74 2.35
N ASP A 38 4.96 1.97 1.90
CA ASP A 38 4.32 3.17 2.43
C ASP A 38 2.83 3.25 2.02
N LEU A 39 2.50 2.87 0.77
CA LEU A 39 1.09 2.78 0.34
C LEU A 39 0.30 1.81 1.20
N LEU A 40 0.87 0.64 1.52
CA LEU A 40 0.22 -0.32 2.41
C LEU A 40 0.02 0.24 3.81
N ASP A 41 1.01 0.94 4.36
CA ASP A 41 0.89 1.58 5.68
C ASP A 41 -0.20 2.65 5.68
N ILE A 42 -0.32 3.45 4.61
CA ILE A 42 -1.38 4.46 4.49
C ILE A 42 -2.77 3.82 4.29
N CYS A 43 -2.86 2.81 3.43
CA CYS A 43 -4.11 2.16 3.08
C CYS A 43 -4.66 1.27 4.20
N PHE A 44 -3.81 0.57 4.94
CA PHE A 44 -4.26 -0.42 5.94
C PHE A 44 -3.82 -0.12 7.36
N GLY A 45 -2.69 0.58 7.54
CA GLY A 45 -2.09 0.75 8.86
C GLY A 45 -1.27 -0.47 9.29
N ARG A 46 -0.22 -0.20 10.06
CA ARG A 46 0.80 -1.21 10.42
C ARG A 46 0.22 -2.37 11.24
N GLU A 47 -0.71 -2.08 12.15
CA GLU A 47 -1.39 -3.08 12.98
C GLU A 47 -2.17 -4.07 12.11
N THR A 48 -3.02 -3.57 11.21
CA THR A 48 -3.77 -4.40 10.26
C THR A 48 -2.84 -5.24 9.39
N LEU A 49 -1.73 -4.66 8.90
CA LEU A 49 -0.74 -5.39 8.10
C LEU A 49 -0.01 -6.50 8.88
N SER A 50 0.11 -6.38 10.20
CA SER A 50 0.77 -7.40 11.03
C SER A 50 -0.11 -8.63 11.30
N GLU A 51 -1.43 -8.47 11.13
CA GLU A 51 -2.44 -9.49 11.43
C GLU A 51 -3.06 -10.11 10.19
N ARG A 52 -3.04 -9.39 9.06
CA ARG A 52 -3.70 -9.80 7.83
C ARG A 52 -2.76 -10.40 6.80
N VAL A 53 -3.34 -11.14 5.87
CA VAL A 53 -2.62 -11.84 4.80
C VAL A 53 -3.04 -11.37 3.42
N LEU A 54 -2.13 -11.49 2.45
CA LEU A 54 -2.45 -11.32 1.03
C LEU A 54 -3.15 -12.59 0.50
N LYS A 55 -4.27 -12.41 -0.21
CA LYS A 55 -5.00 -13.53 -0.83
C LYS A 55 -4.09 -14.34 -1.78
N CYS A 56 -4.09 -15.65 -1.60
CA CYS A 56 -3.45 -16.58 -2.52
C CYS A 56 -4.34 -16.83 -3.75
N SER A 57 -3.74 -16.95 -4.92
CA SER A 57 -4.45 -17.21 -6.19
C SER A 57 -4.93 -18.66 -6.33
N LYS A 58 -4.35 -19.60 -5.56
CA LYS A 58 -4.82 -20.97 -5.46
C LYS A 58 -5.76 -21.06 -4.26
N ASN A 59 -6.93 -21.70 -4.41
CA ASN A 59 -8.03 -21.90 -3.45
C ASN A 59 -7.65 -22.56 -2.09
N ARG A 60 -6.38 -22.51 -1.66
CA ARG A 60 -5.98 -23.00 -0.35
C ARG A 60 -6.27 -21.93 0.71
N THR A 61 -7.24 -22.34 1.54
CA THR A 61 -7.64 -21.84 2.86
C THR A 61 -8.38 -20.51 2.93
N SER A 62 -9.60 -20.62 3.44
CA SER A 62 -10.53 -19.59 3.93
C SER A 62 -9.93 -18.82 5.11
N LYS A 63 -8.80 -18.14 4.92
CA LYS A 63 -8.30 -17.22 5.92
C LYS A 63 -9.27 -16.04 5.99
N THR A 64 -9.90 -15.85 7.14
CA THR A 64 -10.85 -14.76 7.39
C THR A 64 -10.17 -13.39 7.50
N ASN A 65 -8.85 -13.37 7.67
CA ASN A 65 -8.02 -12.18 7.86
C ASN A 65 -7.31 -11.71 6.57
N VAL A 66 -8.00 -11.75 5.43
CA VAL A 66 -7.43 -11.31 4.13
C VAL A 66 -7.56 -9.79 3.99
N LEU A 67 -6.56 -9.15 3.36
CA LEU A 67 -6.64 -7.74 2.98
C LEU A 67 -7.71 -7.50 1.93
N ASP A 68 -8.28 -6.30 1.94
CA ASP A 68 -9.30 -5.92 0.96
C ASP A 68 -8.77 -6.07 -0.48
N GLU A 69 -9.36 -7.00 -1.23
CA GLU A 69 -8.86 -7.36 -2.56
C GLU A 69 -8.98 -6.19 -3.55
N GLY A 70 -10.02 -5.36 -3.41
CA GLY A 70 -10.20 -4.17 -4.24
C GLY A 70 -9.07 -3.17 -4.02
N THR A 71 -8.81 -2.78 -2.78
CA THR A 71 -7.72 -1.86 -2.43
C THR A 71 -6.35 -2.40 -2.87
N ILE A 72 -6.13 -3.72 -2.76
CA ILE A 72 -4.89 -4.35 -3.23
C ILE A 72 -4.76 -4.29 -4.76
N LYS A 73 -5.84 -4.50 -5.51
CA LYS A 73 -5.84 -4.37 -6.97
C LYS A 73 -5.53 -2.94 -7.39
N ASP A 74 -6.16 -1.95 -6.76
CA ASP A 74 -5.89 -0.54 -7.04
C ASP A 74 -4.43 -0.17 -6.78
N ILE A 75 -3.84 -0.64 -5.66
CA ILE A 75 -2.40 -0.45 -5.38
C ILE A 75 -1.53 -1.11 -6.45
N MET A 76 -1.86 -2.32 -6.90
CA MET A 76 -1.09 -3.01 -7.94
C MET A 76 -1.11 -2.24 -9.26
N THR A 77 -2.31 -1.85 -9.71
CA THR A 77 -2.48 -1.07 -10.94
C THR A 77 -1.68 0.24 -10.86
N HIS A 78 -1.86 0.99 -9.78
CA HIS A 78 -1.17 2.26 -9.59
C HIS A 78 0.36 2.13 -9.59
N VAL A 79 0.89 1.15 -8.86
CA VAL A 79 2.33 0.92 -8.78
C VAL A 79 2.89 0.50 -10.13
N MET A 80 2.16 -0.33 -10.88
CA MET A 80 2.57 -0.73 -12.22
C MET A 80 2.56 0.44 -13.20
N GLU A 81 1.54 1.30 -13.17
CA GLU A 81 1.49 2.50 -14.01
C GLU A 81 2.64 3.46 -13.71
N LYS A 82 2.92 3.67 -12.42
CA LYS A 82 3.99 4.58 -11.98
C LYS A 82 5.40 4.07 -12.24
N PHE A 83 5.64 2.77 -12.05
CA PHE A 83 6.96 2.18 -12.15
C PHE A 83 6.99 1.15 -13.28
N GLN A 84 7.62 1.53 -14.39
CA GLN A 84 7.83 0.67 -15.55
C GLN A 84 9.34 0.38 -15.70
N PRO A 85 9.75 -0.87 -15.99
CA PRO A 85 8.93 -2.08 -16.14
C PRO A 85 8.77 -2.85 -14.81
N ILE A 86 7.57 -2.88 -14.23
CA ILE A 86 7.25 -3.72 -13.07
C ILE A 86 6.09 -4.65 -13.39
N SER A 87 6.27 -5.93 -13.04
CA SER A 87 5.23 -6.96 -13.21
C SER A 87 4.33 -7.11 -11.96
N ILE A 88 3.12 -7.64 -12.17
CA ILE A 88 2.20 -8.03 -11.08
C ILE A 88 2.90 -8.92 -10.04
N GLY A 89 3.76 -9.84 -10.50
CA GLY A 89 4.51 -10.75 -9.63
C GLY A 89 5.45 -10.01 -8.67
N MET A 90 6.12 -8.96 -9.15
CA MET A 90 7.03 -8.14 -8.34
C MET A 90 6.27 -7.34 -7.28
N VAL A 91 5.15 -6.71 -7.64
CA VAL A 91 4.33 -5.96 -6.67
C VAL A 91 3.74 -6.90 -5.62
N ARG A 92 3.23 -8.07 -6.03
CA ARG A 92 2.77 -9.12 -5.09
C ARG A 92 3.85 -9.57 -4.13
N SER A 93 5.08 -9.71 -4.62
CA SER A 93 6.25 -10.07 -3.79
C SER A 93 6.54 -9.00 -2.75
N ALA A 94 6.58 -7.72 -3.16
CA ALA A 94 6.81 -6.59 -2.26
C ALA A 94 5.72 -6.48 -1.18
N ILE A 95 4.45 -6.67 -1.55
CA ILE A 95 3.33 -6.69 -0.58
C ILE A 95 3.54 -7.81 0.44
N ARG A 96 3.87 -9.03 -0.01
CA ARG A 96 4.13 -10.16 0.91
C ARG A 96 5.31 -9.89 1.83
N GLN A 97 6.39 -9.33 1.30
CA GLN A 97 7.56 -8.97 2.11
C GLN A 97 7.19 -7.97 3.21
N LYS A 98 6.42 -6.93 2.88
CA LYS A 98 5.92 -5.96 3.86
C LYS A 98 5.09 -6.63 4.96
N LEU A 99 4.14 -7.49 4.59
CA LEU A 99 3.31 -8.22 5.56
C LEU A 99 4.15 -9.09 6.49
N ASN A 100 5.09 -9.84 5.94
CA ASN A 100 6.00 -10.68 6.73
C ASN A 100 6.86 -9.84 7.69
N THR A 101 7.34 -8.68 7.26
CA THR A 101 8.08 -7.75 8.12
C THR A 101 7.20 -7.22 9.25
N CYS A 102 5.97 -6.80 8.96
CA CYS A 102 5.02 -6.33 9.98
C CYS A 102 4.70 -7.44 11.00
N HIS A 103 4.41 -8.65 10.52
CA HIS A 103 4.13 -9.81 11.36
C HIS A 103 5.30 -10.14 12.30
N LYS A 104 6.53 -10.21 11.76
CA LYS A 104 7.72 -10.46 12.57
C LYS A 104 8.00 -9.34 13.57
N SER A 105 7.76 -8.09 13.20
CA SER A 105 7.92 -6.96 14.13
C SER A 105 6.94 -7.02 15.30
N LYS A 106 5.70 -7.48 15.08
CA LYS A 106 4.72 -7.70 16.16
C LYS A 106 5.20 -8.79 17.12
N GLN A 107 5.65 -9.93 16.59
CA GLN A 107 6.17 -11.04 17.40
C GLN A 107 7.39 -10.66 18.25
N ARG A 108 8.33 -9.85 17.71
CA ARG A 108 9.51 -9.41 18.44
C ARG A 108 9.21 -8.41 19.55
N ASN A 109 8.15 -7.62 19.39
CA ASN A 109 7.80 -6.56 20.34
C ASN A 109 6.86 -7.04 21.46
N GLY A 110 6.52 -8.33 21.51
CA GLY A 110 5.82 -8.94 22.65
C GLY A 110 4.49 -8.27 23.01
N MET A 111 3.70 -7.84 22.01
CA MET A 111 2.30 -7.45 22.20
C MET A 111 1.38 -8.65 21.96
#